data_AF-A0A1R1PE51-F1
#
_entry.id   AF-A0A1R1PE51-F1
#
_cell.length_a   1.000
_cell.length_b   1.000
_cell.length_c   1.000
_cell.angle_alpha   90.00
_cell.angle_beta   90.00
_cell.angle_gamma   90.00
#
_symmetry.space_group_name_H-M   'P 1'
#
loop_
_entity.id
_entity.type
_entity.pdbx_description
1 polymer ?
#
loop_
_entity_poly.entity_id
_entity_poly.type
_entity_poly.pdbx_seq_one_letter_code
_entity_poly.pdbx_strand_id
1 'polypeptide(L)'
;MAHRIISQLSPLHYRTTKYLLDFLSLMTKPEISSKTKMNASNLALVFSPCFLRPPTTDIKLNFANAPKEQEFIATLLLNPPK
;
A
#
# COMPACT_ATOMS: atom_id res chain seq x y z
N MET A 1 12.51 3.13 -6.18
CA MET A 1 12.84 2.03 -5.26
C MET A 1 11.63 1.11 -5.02
N ALA A 2 10.46 1.64 -4.64
CA ALA A 2 9.25 0.86 -4.37
C ALA A 2 8.80 -0.04 -5.54
N HIS A 3 8.79 0.47 -6.78
CA HIS A 3 8.45 -0.35 -7.97
C HIS A 3 9.37 -1.55 -8.17
N ARG A 4 10.67 -1.39 -7.88
CA ARG A 4 11.65 -2.48 -8.02
C ARG A 4 11.34 -3.61 -7.03
N ILE A 5 10.90 -3.28 -5.82
CA ILE A 5 10.49 -4.27 -4.82
C ILE A 5 9.24 -5.01 -5.30
N ILE A 6 8.24 -4.28 -5.82
CA ILE A 6 7.02 -4.90 -6.35
C ILE A 6 7.30 -5.81 -7.56
N SER A 7 8.23 -5.43 -8.44
CA SER A 7 8.62 -6.27 -9.59
C SER A 7 9.33 -7.58 -9.23
N GLN A 8 9.77 -7.74 -7.98
CA GLN A 8 10.40 -8.98 -7.49
C GLN A 8 9.38 -9.99 -6.96
N LEU A 9 8.10 -9.62 -6.87
CA LEU A 9 7.04 -10.55 -6.47
C LEU A 9 6.88 -11.67 -7.51
N SER A 10 6.40 -12.83 -7.05
CA SER A 10 6.01 -13.90 -7.97
C SER A 10 4.95 -13.41 -8.96
N PRO A 11 4.86 -13.98 -10.18
CA PRO A 11 3.96 -13.45 -11.22
C PRO A 11 2.50 -13.31 -10.78
N LEU A 12 2.00 -14.24 -9.95
CA LEU A 12 0.63 -14.18 -9.42
C LEU A 12 0.47 -13.07 -8.38
N HIS A 13 1.40 -12.96 -7.42
CA HIS A 13 1.36 -11.88 -6.44
C HIS A 13 1.48 -10.52 -7.12
N TYR A 14 2.39 -10.37 -8.09
CA TYR A 14 2.54 -9.13 -8.85
C TYR A 14 1.24 -8.71 -9.55
N ARG A 15 0.55 -9.63 -10.25
CA ARG A 15 -0.71 -9.30 -10.95
C ARG A 15 -1.80 -8.83 -9.99
N THR A 16 -2.00 -9.54 -8.89
CA THR A 16 -2.99 -9.17 -7.86
C THR A 16 -2.63 -7.84 -7.20
N THR A 17 -1.36 -7.69 -6.80
CA THR A 17 -0.83 -6.45 -6.23
C THR A 17 -1.01 -5.28 -7.17
N LYS A 18 -0.64 -5.42 -8.45
CA LYS A 18 -0.77 -4.36 -9.44
C LYS A 18 -2.22 -3.94 -9.60
N TYR A 19 -3.13 -4.89 -9.80
CA TYR A 19 -4.56 -4.60 -9.95
C TYR A 19 -5.12 -3.86 -8.73
N LEU A 20 -4.79 -4.33 -7.52
CA LEU A 20 -5.25 -3.69 -6.29
C LEU A 20 -4.66 -2.28 -6.13
N LEU A 21 -3.37 -2.08 -6.42
CA LEU A 21 -2.73 -0.77 -6.36
C LEU A 21 -3.32 0.20 -7.39
N ASP A 22 -3.60 -0.24 -8.61
CA ASP A 22 -4.24 0.57 -9.65
C ASP A 22 -5.65 1.01 -9.21
N PHE A 23 -6.44 0.08 -8.63
CA PHE A 23 -7.76 0.39 -8.09
C PHE A 23 -7.71 1.37 -6.90
N LEU A 24 -6.82 1.13 -5.94
CA LEU A 24 -6.69 2.01 -4.77
C LEU A 24 -6.13 3.38 -5.16
N SER A 25 -5.23 3.46 -6.15
CA SER A 25 -4.73 4.72 -6.70
C SER A 25 -5.88 5.52 -7.33
N LEU A 26 -6.78 4.87 -8.08
CA LEU A 26 -8.00 5.50 -8.58
C LEU A 26 -8.84 6.10 -7.44
N MET A 27 -8.97 5.41 -6.31
CA MET A 27 -9.72 5.90 -5.14
C MET A 27 -9.10 7.16 -4.51
N THR A 28 -7.80 7.41 -4.70
CA THR A 28 -7.14 8.61 -4.20
C THR A 28 -7.44 9.88 -5.01
N LYS A 29 -7.96 9.75 -6.24
CA LYS A 29 -8.24 10.90 -7.11
C LYS A 29 -9.19 11.90 -6.44
N PRO A 30 -8.96 13.22 -6.56
CA PRO A 30 -9.75 14.23 -5.85
C PRO A 30 -11.27 14.10 -6.05
N GLU A 31 -11.71 13.73 -7.26
CA GLU A 31 -13.13 13.55 -7.58
C GLU A 31 -13.80 12.38 -6.83
N ILE A 32 -13.02 11.36 -6.44
CA ILE A 32 -13.49 10.18 -5.69
C ILE A 32 -13.26 10.39 -4.21
N SER A 33 -12.04 10.79 -3.80
CA SER A 33 -11.66 10.96 -2.40
C SER A 33 -12.47 12.05 -1.70
N SER A 34 -12.93 13.08 -2.42
CA SER A 34 -13.85 14.09 -1.88
C SER A 34 -15.22 13.52 -1.49
N LYS A 35 -15.69 12.44 -2.14
CA LYS A 35 -16.96 11.76 -1.87
C LYS A 35 -16.80 10.64 -0.85
N THR A 36 -15.78 9.79 -1.02
CA THR A 36 -15.52 8.64 -0.14
C THR A 36 -14.87 9.04 1.18
N LYS A 37 -14.27 10.23 1.24
CA LYS A 37 -13.43 10.72 2.35
C LYS A 37 -12.18 9.87 2.59
N MET A 38 -11.78 9.08 1.59
CA MET A 38 -10.60 8.22 1.64
C MET A 38 -9.48 8.81 0.78
N ASN A 39 -8.54 9.51 1.42
CA ASN A 39 -7.29 9.94 0.77
C ASN A 39 -6.23 8.82 0.82
N ALA A 40 -5.08 9.06 0.18
CA ALA A 40 -3.99 8.08 0.13
C ALA A 40 -3.50 7.65 1.53
N SER A 41 -3.41 8.58 2.49
CA SER A 41 -3.01 8.26 3.87
C SER A 41 -4.03 7.37 4.58
N ASN A 42 -5.33 7.65 4.44
CA ASN A 42 -6.40 6.84 5.03
C ASN A 42 -6.41 5.42 4.44
N LEU A 43 -6.25 5.32 3.11
CA LEU A 43 -6.15 4.03 2.45
C LEU A 43 -4.88 3.28 2.89
N ALA A 44 -3.74 3.94 2.96
CA ALA A 44 -2.50 3.32 3.41
C ALA A 44 -2.59 2.80 4.85
N LEU A 45 -3.21 3.57 5.76
CA LEU A 45 -3.46 3.15 7.14
C LEU A 45 -4.26 1.85 7.21
N VAL A 46 -5.34 1.74 6.43
CA VAL A 46 -6.23 0.56 6.41
C VAL A 46 -5.56 -0.63 5.74
N PHE A 47 -4.89 -0.42 4.61
CA PHE A 47 -4.37 -1.52 3.78
C PHE A 47 -2.98 -2.01 4.20
N SER A 48 -2.16 -1.19 4.87
CA SER A 48 -0.83 -1.58 5.34
C SER A 48 -0.81 -2.93 6.08
N PRO A 49 -1.62 -3.16 7.14
CA PRO A 49 -1.61 -4.44 7.86
C PRO A 49 -2.21 -5.61 7.06
N CYS A 50 -2.98 -5.34 6.01
CA CYS A 50 -3.53 -6.38 5.12
C CYS A 50 -2.54 -6.78 4.02
N PHE A 51 -1.69 -5.83 3.61
CA PHE A 51 -0.80 -5.96 2.46
C PHE A 51 0.60 -6.44 2.85
N LEU A 52 1.05 -6.03 4.04
CA LEU A 52 2.37 -6.35 4.57
C LEU A 52 2.20 -7.24 5.81
N ARG A 53 2.93 -8.35 5.81
CA ARG A 53 3.03 -9.23 6.98
C ARG A 53 4.40 -9.04 7.62
N PRO A 54 4.47 -8.62 8.89
CA PRO A 54 5.74 -8.51 9.58
C PRO A 54 6.45 -9.88 9.64
N PRO A 55 7.77 -9.94 9.40
CA PRO A 55 8.53 -11.19 9.49
C PRO A 55 8.79 -11.63 10.94
N THR A 56 8.50 -10.77 11.92
CA THR A 56 8.76 -10.98 13.34
C THR A 56 7.48 -10.98 14.16
N THR A 57 7.48 -11.74 15.25
CA THR A 57 6.40 -11.77 16.26
C THR A 57 6.63 -10.73 17.36
N ASP A 58 7.76 -10.02 17.36
CA ASP A 58 8.03 -8.96 18.33
C ASP A 58 7.08 -7.77 18.10
N ILE A 59 6.14 -7.62 19.04
CA ILE A 59 5.11 -6.59 19.03
C ILE A 59 5.73 -5.19 19.05
N LYS A 60 6.83 -4.96 19.79
CA LYS A 60 7.45 -3.63 19.90
C LYS A 60 8.03 -3.20 18.56
N LEU A 61 8.70 -4.11 17.85
CA LEU A 61 9.24 -3.85 16.52
C LEU A 61 8.12 -3.65 15.49
N ASN A 62 7.03 -4.42 15.58
CA ASN A 62 5.89 -4.27 14.68
C ASN A 62 5.23 -2.89 14.83
N PHE A 63 5.00 -2.43 16.06
CA PHE A 63 4.49 -1.08 16.32
C PHE A 63 5.46 0.01 15.83
N ALA A 64 6.77 -0.18 16.01
CA ALA A 64 7.77 0.77 15.53
C ALA A 64 7.86 0.85 13.99
N ASN A 65 7.56 -0.26 13.30
CA ASN A 65 7.61 -0.34 11.84
C ASN A 65 6.30 0.06 11.15
N ALA A 66 5.16 -0.01 11.83
CA ALA A 66 3.85 0.29 11.26
C ALA A 66 3.78 1.65 10.50
N PRO A 67 4.37 2.76 10.97
CA PRO A 67 4.37 4.02 10.21
C PRO A 67 5.13 3.91 8.89
N LYS A 68 6.24 3.16 8.85
CA LYS A 68 7.04 2.95 7.64
C LYS A 68 6.31 2.06 6.64
N GLU A 69 5.59 1.07 7.14
CA GLU A 69 4.73 0.20 6.32
C GLU A 69 3.61 1.01 5.67
N GLN A 70 2.96 1.90 6.42
CA GLN A 70 1.95 2.82 5.90
C GLN A 70 2.54 3.78 4.85
N GLU A 71 3.69 4.38 5.13
CA GLU A 71 4.38 5.27 4.17
C GLU A 71 4.74 4.54 2.87
N PHE A 72 5.17 3.29 2.97
CA PHE A 72 5.46 2.45 1.80
C PHE A 72 4.20 2.24 0.94
N ILE A 73 3.07 1.88 1.55
CA ILE A 73 1.80 1.74 0.81
C ILE A 73 1.35 3.07 0.21
N ALA A 74 1.39 4.18 0.98
CA ALA A 74 1.04 5.50 0.47
C ALA A 74 1.88 5.89 -0.77
N THR A 75 3.18 5.60 -0.73
CA THR A 75 4.10 5.81 -1.85
C THR A 75 3.68 5.03 -3.09
N LEU A 76 3.26 3.77 -2.93
CA LEU A 76 2.76 2.93 -4.02
C LEU A 76 1.42 3.41 -4.58
N LEU A 77 0.52 3.93 -3.75
CA LEU A 77 -0.77 4.46 -4.19
C LEU A 77 -0.64 5.75 -5.00
N LEU A 78 0.27 6.64 -4.58
CA LEU A 78 0.56 7.89 -5.28
C LEU A 78 1.39 7.67 -6.55
N ASN A 79 2.12 6.54 -6.62
CA ASN A 79 2.97 6.18 -7.74
C ASN A 79 2.76 4.70 -8.09
N PRO A 80 1.62 4.31 -8.69
CA PRO A 80 1.35 2.90 -8.99
C PRO A 80 2.34 2.33 -10.01
N PRO A 81 2.68 1.03 -9.93
CA PRO A 81 3.51 0.35 -10.92
C PRO A 81 2.83 0.35 -12.30
N LYS A 82 3.58 0.79 -13.32
CA LYS A 82 3.16 0.75 -14.72
C LYS A 82 3.09 -0.69 -15.22
#